data_AF-X8JWT3-F1
#
_entry.id   AF-X8JWT3-F1
#
_cell.length_a   1.000
_cell.length_b   1.000
_cell.length_c   1.000
_cell.angle_alpha   90.00
_cell.angle_beta   90.00
_cell.angle_gamma   90.00
#
_symmetry.space_group_name_H-M   'P 1'
#
loop_
_entity.id
_entity.type
_entity.pdbx_description
1 polymer ?
#
loop_
_entity_poly.entity_id
_entity_poly.type
_entity_poly.pdbx_seq_one_letter_code
_entity_poly.pdbx_strand_id
1 'polypeptide(L)'
;MFKLPKAEEDGPEEGSSPEHPIVMKGVAASDFAALLTFLYANPYVQLFGASETPFIIAEEHLDDIDKIVFATEFDIKEWLAPAHIRLCQDKKLSA
;
A
#
# COMPACT_ATOMS: atom_id res chain seq x y z
N MET A 1 -21.17 6.32 7.69
CA MET A 1 -20.32 6.09 8.88
C MET A 1 -20.23 4.58 9.08
N PHE A 2 -19.02 4.01 9.08
CA PHE A 2 -18.84 2.62 9.48
C PHE A 2 -19.15 2.52 10.97
N LYS A 3 -20.24 1.86 11.33
CA LYS A 3 -20.51 1.50 12.72
C LYS A 3 -19.99 0.08 12.93
N LEU A 4 -18.94 -0.03 13.72
CA LEU A 4 -18.40 -1.32 14.11
C LEU A 4 -19.45 -2.01 15.00
N PRO A 5 -19.81 -3.28 14.75
CA PRO A 5 -20.67 -4.02 15.66
C PRO A 5 -19.99 -4.05 17.03
N LYS A 6 -20.65 -3.49 18.05
CA LYS A 6 -20.18 -3.56 19.43
C LYS A 6 -20.22 -5.02 19.85
N ALA A 7 -19.08 -5.56 20.27
CA ALA A 7 -19.05 -6.84 20.95
C ALA A 7 -19.79 -6.68 22.28
N GLU A 8 -20.79 -7.52 22.53
CA GLU A 8 -21.51 -7.61 23.81
C GLU A 8 -20.67 -8.37 24.84
N GLU A 9 -19.43 -7.96 25.06
CA GLU A 9 -18.59 -8.49 26.14
C GLU A 9 -18.54 -7.45 27.25
N ASP A 10 -18.85 -7.87 28.49
CA ASP A 10 -19.00 -7.06 29.72
C ASP A 10 -17.68 -6.40 30.21
N GLY A 11 -16.74 -6.15 29.29
CA GLY A 11 -15.40 -5.65 29.57
C GLY A 11 -15.07 -4.37 28.81
N PRO A 12 -13.97 -3.71 29.20
CA PRO A 12 -13.42 -2.58 28.45
C PRO A 12 -13.11 -2.98 27.00
N GLU A 13 -13.39 -2.07 26.07
CA GLU A 13 -13.25 -2.28 24.63
C GLU A 13 -11.81 -2.68 24.27
N GLU A 14 -11.67 -3.73 23.46
CA GLU A 14 -10.37 -4.23 23.01
C GLU A 14 -9.55 -3.13 22.32
N GLY A 15 -8.29 -2.98 22.72
CA GLY A 15 -7.40 -1.92 22.23
C GLY A 15 -7.54 -0.57 22.92
N SER A 16 -8.36 -0.45 23.97
CA SER A 16 -8.56 0.83 24.67
C SER A 16 -7.38 1.25 25.54
N SER A 17 -6.60 0.29 26.06
CA SER A 17 -5.47 0.59 26.96
C SER A 17 -4.38 -0.50 26.89
N PRO A 18 -3.19 -0.27 27.47
CA PRO A 18 -2.16 -1.30 27.56
C PRO A 18 -2.60 -2.58 28.28
N GLU A 19 -3.51 -2.45 29.25
CA GLU A 19 -4.10 -3.56 30.01
C GLU A 19 -5.17 -4.30 29.21
N HIS A 20 -5.69 -3.68 28.14
CA HIS A 20 -6.69 -4.21 27.22
C HIS A 20 -6.20 -4.06 25.77
N PRO A 21 -5.10 -4.76 25.39
CA PRO A 21 -4.50 -4.61 24.07
C PRO A 21 -5.37 -5.21 22.97
N ILE A 22 -5.06 -4.86 21.71
CA ILE A 22 -5.65 -5.52 20.54
C ILE A 22 -5.02 -6.91 20.39
N VAL A 23 -5.84 -7.95 20.41
CA VAL A 23 -5.44 -9.35 20.27
C VAL A 23 -5.68 -9.81 18.84
N MET A 24 -4.60 -9.89 18.06
CA MET A 24 -4.65 -10.36 16.68
C MET A 24 -4.62 -11.89 16.61
N LYS A 25 -5.80 -12.52 16.56
CA LYS A 25 -5.92 -13.98 16.41
C LYS A 25 -5.54 -14.41 14.99
N GLY A 26 -4.67 -15.41 14.88
CA GLY A 26 -4.28 -16.00 13.60
C GLY A 26 -3.22 -15.22 12.82
N VAL A 27 -2.66 -14.15 13.39
CA VAL A 27 -1.55 -13.39 12.80
C VAL A 27 -0.27 -13.76 13.53
N ALA A 28 0.75 -14.22 12.79
CA ALA A 28 2.06 -14.44 13.38
C ALA A 28 2.74 -13.10 13.67
N ALA A 29 3.50 -13.03 14.77
CA ALA A 29 4.23 -11.82 15.14
C ALA A 29 5.19 -11.34 14.04
N SER A 30 5.78 -12.27 13.28
CA SER A 30 6.63 -11.97 12.13
C SER A 30 5.88 -11.23 11.01
N ASP A 31 4.67 -11.66 10.72
CA ASP A 31 3.86 -11.11 9.62
C ASP A 31 3.41 -9.69 9.99
N PHE A 32 3.01 -9.50 11.24
CA PHE A 32 2.68 -8.18 11.76
C PHE A 32 3.91 -7.25 11.78
N ALA A 33 5.08 -7.76 12.18
CA ALA A 33 6.32 -6.98 12.16
C ALA A 33 6.74 -6.60 10.73
N ALA A 34 6.57 -7.49 9.75
CA ALA A 34 6.81 -7.19 8.34
C ALA A 34 5.86 -6.09 7.84
N LEU A 35 4.58 -6.14 8.21
CA LEU A 35 3.61 -5.10 7.90
C LEU A 35 3.99 -3.75 8.52
N LEU A 36 4.37 -3.73 9.80
CA LEU A 36 4.83 -2.51 10.47
C LEU A 36 6.09 -1.94 9.80
N THR A 37 7.01 -2.80 9.38
CA THR A 37 8.22 -2.40 8.66
C THR A 37 7.86 -1.75 7.33
N PHE A 38 6.92 -2.34 6.58
CA PHE A 38 6.42 -1.76 5.33
C PHE A 38 5.74 -0.41 5.55
N LEU A 39 4.89 -0.27 6.57
CA LEU A 39 4.11 0.95 6.81
C LEU A 39 4.94 2.10 7.39
N TYR A 40 5.86 1.80 8.31
CA TYR A 40 6.51 2.83 9.14
C TYR A 40 8.02 2.97 8.94
N ALA A 41 8.70 1.90 8.50
CA ALA A 41 10.17 1.89 8.34
C ALA A 41 10.62 1.90 6.88
N ASN A 42 9.68 1.84 5.94
CA ASN A 42 9.98 1.94 4.53
C ASN A 42 10.13 3.43 4.14
N PRO A 43 11.33 3.89 3.74
CA PRO A 43 11.59 5.30 3.44
C PRO A 43 10.74 5.81 2.27
N TYR A 44 10.26 4.93 1.39
CA TYR A 44 9.30 5.28 0.34
C TYR A 44 7.94 5.72 0.92
N VAL A 45 7.51 5.17 2.04
CA VAL A 45 6.24 5.55 2.69
C VAL A 45 6.43 6.78 3.58
N GLN A 46 7.64 6.99 4.12
CA GLN A 46 7.99 8.19 4.91
C GLN A 46 8.29 9.44 4.06
N LEU A 47 8.84 9.31 2.85
CA LEU A 47 9.05 10.45 1.95
C LEU A 47 7.75 11.04 1.41
N PHE A 48 6.70 10.22 1.30
CA PHE A 48 5.39 10.61 0.76
C PHE A 48 4.25 10.57 1.81
N GLY A 49 4.60 10.44 3.10
CA GLY A 49 3.68 10.24 4.23
C GLY A 49 2.80 11.43 4.62
N ALA A 50 2.49 12.35 3.69
CA ALA A 50 1.60 13.48 3.94
C ALA A 50 0.49 13.65 2.87
N SER A 51 0.32 12.71 1.94
CA SER A 51 -0.74 12.79 0.93
C SER A 51 -1.48 11.46 0.77
N GLU A 52 -2.81 11.54 0.84
CA GLU A 52 -3.76 10.45 1.15
C GLU A 52 -3.94 9.39 0.05
N THR A 53 -2.98 9.12 -0.84
CA THR A 53 -3.21 8.19 -1.96
C THR A 53 -1.95 7.43 -2.41
N PRO A 54 -1.77 6.16 -2.00
CA PRO A 54 -0.72 5.27 -2.52
C PRO A 54 -0.72 5.14 -4.05
N PHE A 55 -1.91 5.30 -4.66
CA PHE A 55 -2.10 5.25 -6.11
C PHE A 55 -1.42 6.42 -6.85
N ILE A 56 -1.51 7.64 -6.31
CA ILE A 56 -0.91 8.84 -6.93
C ILE A 56 0.61 8.80 -6.82
N ILE A 57 1.14 8.27 -5.72
CA ILE A 57 2.59 8.15 -5.50
C ILE A 57 3.21 7.17 -6.51
N ALA A 58 2.55 6.04 -6.74
CA ALA A 58 3.02 5.05 -7.71
C ALA A 58 2.92 5.56 -9.16
N GLU A 59 1.88 6.33 -9.50
CA GLU A 59 1.76 6.93 -10.83
C GLU A 59 2.84 7.99 -11.11
N GLU A 60 3.28 8.75 -10.11
CA GLU A 60 4.26 9.83 -10.30
C GLU A 60 5.72 9.35 -10.27
N HIS A 61 6.06 8.33 -9.46
CA HIS A 61 7.45 7.94 -9.20
C HIS A 61 7.92 6.63 -9.84
N LEU A 62 7.01 5.79 -10.37
CA LEU A 62 7.41 4.59 -11.09
C LEU A 62 7.80 4.92 -12.53
N ASP A 63 8.90 4.32 -13.00
CA ASP A 63 9.25 4.39 -14.41
C ASP A 63 8.27 3.56 -15.26
N ASP A 64 8.29 3.76 -16.58
CA ASP A 64 7.34 3.08 -17.47
C ASP A 64 7.56 1.55 -17.55
N ILE A 65 8.75 1.04 -17.21
CA ILE A 65 9.00 -0.40 -17.10
C ILE A 65 8.36 -0.95 -15.84
N ASP A 66 8.58 -0.30 -14.70
CA ASP A 66 7.98 -0.69 -13.42
C ASP A 66 6.45 -0.66 -13.50
N LYS A 67 5.87 0.39 -14.09
CA LYS A 67 4.42 0.51 -14.31
C LYS A 67 3.86 -0.66 -15.12
N ILE A 68 4.59 -1.19 -16.10
CA ILE A 68 4.16 -2.36 -16.88
C ILE A 68 4.19 -3.62 -16.01
N VAL A 69 5.27 -3.84 -15.26
CA VAL A 69 5.39 -5.01 -14.37
C VAL A 69 4.23 -5.02 -13.37
N PHE A 70 4.02 -3.90 -12.67
CA PHE A 70 2.91 -3.76 -11.72
C PHE A 70 1.53 -3.88 -12.38
N ALA A 71 1.32 -3.28 -13.56
CA ALA A 71 0.05 -3.41 -14.27
C ALA A 71 -0.28 -4.85 -14.64
N THR A 72 0.73 -5.64 -15.03
CA THR A 72 0.54 -7.06 -15.39
C THR A 72 0.29 -7.95 -14.17
N GLU A 73 0.93 -7.64 -13.03
CA GLU A 73 0.80 -8.43 -11.80
C GLU A 73 -0.51 -8.13 -11.05
N PHE A 74 -0.94 -6.87 -11.04
CA PHE A 74 -2.10 -6.40 -10.26
C PHE A 74 -3.35 -6.08 -11.11
N ASP A 75 -3.36 -6.42 -12.40
CA ASP A 75 -4.45 -6.14 -13.39
C ASP A 75 -4.86 -4.65 -13.50
N ILE A 76 -3.88 -3.74 -13.47
CA ILE A 76 -4.10 -2.27 -13.57
C ILE A 76 -4.02 -1.84 -15.04
N LYS A 77 -5.14 -1.98 -15.77
CA LYS A 77 -5.20 -1.78 -17.23
C LYS A 77 -4.91 -0.35 -17.67
N GLU A 78 -5.18 0.61 -16.79
CA GLU A 78 -5.02 2.04 -17.01
C GLU A 78 -3.56 2.45 -17.20
N TRP A 79 -2.60 1.69 -16.63
CA TRP A 79 -1.18 1.98 -16.73
C TRP A 79 -0.49 1.32 -17.93
N LEU A 80 -1.02 0.19 -18.40
CA LEU A 80 -0.36 -0.68 -19.39
C LEU A 80 -0.18 0.01 -20.75
N ALA A 81 -1.26 0.54 -21.32
CA ALA A 81 -1.23 1.20 -22.63
C ALA A 81 -0.35 2.48 -22.64
N PRO A 82 -0.51 3.45 -21.72
CA PRO A 82 0.29 4.67 -21.76
C PRO A 82 1.78 4.44 -21.45
N ALA A 83 2.13 3.44 -20.62
CA ALA A 83 3.53 3.10 -20.35
C ALA A 83 4.22 2.47 -21.57
N HIS A 84 3.55 1.52 -22.24
CA HIS A 84 4.07 0.94 -23.49
C HIS A 84 4.28 1.99 -24.60
N ILE A 85 3.35 2.94 -24.74
CA ILE A 85 3.45 4.01 -25.74
C ILE A 85 4.68 4.89 -25.47
N ARG A 86 4.89 5.32 -24.22
CA ARG A 86 6.02 6.16 -23.83
C ARG A 86 7.37 5.47 -24.05
N LEU A 87 7.50 4.19 -23.67
CA LEU A 87 8.71 3.40 -23.97
C LEU A 87 9.00 3.26 -25.46
N CYS A 88 7.96 3.11 -26.28
CA CYS A 88 8.12 3.03 -27.73
C CYS A 88 8.55 4.38 -28.34
N GLN A 89 8.11 5.49 -27.75
CA GLN A 89 8.46 6.84 -28.19
C GLN A 89 9.88 7.24 -27.77
N ASP A 90 10.30 6.90 -26.55
CA ASP A 90 11.67 7.18 -26.05
C ASP A 90 12.74 6.46 -26.87
N LYS A 91 12.49 5.20 -27.27
CA LYS A 91 13.39 4.48 -28.18
C LYS A 91 13.54 5.12 -29.56
N LYS A 92 12.60 5.98 -29.97
CA LYS A 92 12.59 6.61 -31.30
C LYS A 92 13.44 7.88 -31.39
N LEU A 93 13.84 8.47 -30.25
CA LEU A 93 14.66 9.69 -30.19
C LEU A 93 16.16 9.44 -30.06
N SER A 94 16.58 8.18 -29.92
CA SER A 94 17.99 7.75 -29.80
C SER A 94 18.60 7.20 -31.11
N ALA A 95 17.97 7.45 -32.27
CA ALA A 95 18.40 6.96 -33.58
C ALA A 95 18.72 8.11 -34.54
#